data_AF-A0A524J9L6-F1
#
_entry.id   AF-A0A524J9L6-F1
#
_cell.length_a   1.000
_cell.length_b   1.000
_cell.length_c   1.000
_cell.angle_alpha   90.00
_cell.angle_beta   90.00
_cell.angle_gamma   90.00
#
_symmetry.space_group_name_H-M   'P 1'
#
loop_
_entity.id
_entity.type
_entity.pdbx_description
1 polymer ?
#
loop_
_entity_poly.entity_id
_entity_poly.type
_entity_poly.pdbx_seq_one_letter_code
_entity_poly.pdbx_strand_id
1 'polypeptide(L)'
;MPAEQGQPLSERELEITALVAEGVTNREIAERLFLSPNTIKVHLRNIFTKNGVSTRTELSMMAVQEGWIVLTNIENEFGVSLGEVQAGETDIVTPQFIASWSWRRWITLSFSFVFIIIVMVLPGLPVRQVASTGPGQIFGPAPEIPGQGQSDADGRWKEGAPLPVRRAGMGVASLDGKAYIIGGINAEGTTARTDIYDIITNAWETGQPRPVALGNLEAVALSGNVFVPGGCDSDWIPQNAVHIYKPQTDTWTLAVPLPQPLCAYALAEFQEKVYLFGGWNGDTYTALGFVYDPVEDDWRSIAPPTVVRGFGGAAVIGDRIFYIGGFDGRRELDNCEVYSPEDDEWEVCPPMLQPRGGIGVAATTGRIYVLGGGWSSFLGFNEQFSPENGQWTVMDTPMVGEWRNVGAFVWERSLYVIGGWGGSDFLNLTYAVEIMPFRVFMPGTFRTP
;
A
#
# COMPACT_ATOMS: atom_id res chain seq x y z
N MET A 1 9.20 -24.91 -29.16
CA MET A 1 10.46 -24.16 -29.08
C MET A 1 10.19 -22.89 -28.31
N PRO A 2 11.06 -22.46 -27.38
CA PRO A 2 10.92 -21.15 -26.75
C PRO A 2 10.99 -20.07 -27.83
N ALA A 3 10.14 -19.05 -27.72
CA ALA A 3 10.19 -17.91 -28.62
C ALA A 3 11.43 -17.08 -28.30
N GLU A 4 12.12 -16.60 -29.33
CA GLU A 4 13.29 -15.70 -29.19
C GLU A 4 12.92 -14.32 -29.73
N GLN A 5 13.55 -13.30 -29.14
CA GLN A 5 13.36 -11.91 -29.56
C GLN A 5 13.78 -11.72 -31.02
N GLY A 6 12.96 -11.04 -31.81
CA GLY A 6 13.17 -10.81 -33.24
C GLY A 6 12.69 -11.93 -34.17
N GLN A 7 12.10 -13.02 -33.65
CA GLN A 7 11.42 -14.00 -34.51
C GLN A 7 10.11 -13.43 -35.07
N PRO A 8 9.75 -13.73 -36.33
CA PRO A 8 8.50 -13.26 -36.91
C PRO A 8 7.28 -13.87 -36.18
N LEU A 9 6.20 -13.09 -36.12
CA LEU A 9 4.92 -13.57 -35.63
C LEU A 9 4.31 -14.56 -36.64
N SER A 10 3.74 -15.64 -36.11
CA SER A 10 2.88 -16.53 -36.90
C SER A 10 1.56 -15.85 -37.25
N GLU A 11 0.86 -16.37 -38.27
CA GLU A 11 -0.47 -15.87 -38.67
C GLU A 11 -1.45 -15.83 -37.49
N ARG A 12 -1.42 -16.86 -36.63
CA ARG A 12 -2.24 -16.92 -35.42
C ARG A 12 -1.86 -15.88 -34.37
N GLU A 13 -0.58 -15.56 -34.25
CA GLU A 13 -0.09 -14.53 -33.34
C GLU A 13 -0.43 -13.12 -33.84
N LEU A 14 -0.48 -12.91 -35.16
CA LEU A 14 -0.94 -11.65 -35.77
C LEU A 14 -2.44 -11.44 -35.54
N GLU A 15 -3.26 -12.48 -35.69
CA GLU A 15 -4.69 -12.44 -35.41
C GLU A 15 -4.98 -12.10 -33.93
N ILE A 16 -4.23 -12.72 -33.01
CA ILE A 16 -4.32 -12.39 -31.57
C ILE A 16 -3.88 -10.94 -31.32
N THR A 17 -2.81 -10.48 -31.97
CA THR A 17 -2.31 -9.10 -31.83
C THR A 17 -3.33 -8.08 -32.33
N ALA A 18 -4.06 -8.37 -33.41
CA ALA A 18 -5.14 -7.52 -33.91
C ALA A 18 -6.27 -7.37 -32.89
N LEU A 19 -6.73 -8.48 -32.31
CA LEU A 19 -7.78 -8.45 -31.28
C LEU A 19 -7.32 -7.78 -29.97
N VAL A 20 -6.03 -7.88 -29.62
CA VAL A 20 -5.47 -7.17 -28.47
C VAL A 20 -5.55 -5.66 -28.67
N ALA A 21 -5.24 -5.19 -29.87
CA ALA A 21 -5.29 -3.77 -30.23
C ALA A 21 -6.71 -3.22 -30.42
N GLU A 22 -7.70 -4.08 -30.65
CA GLU A 22 -9.13 -3.74 -30.54
C GLU A 22 -9.58 -3.56 -29.07
N GLY A 23 -8.71 -3.80 -28.08
CA GLY A 23 -9.04 -3.69 -26.66
C GLY A 23 -9.76 -4.91 -26.07
N VAL A 24 -9.81 -6.02 -26.80
CA VAL A 24 -10.59 -7.23 -26.43
C VAL A 24 -9.86 -8.04 -25.36
N THR A 25 -10.57 -8.53 -24.35
CA THR A 25 -9.99 -9.28 -23.22
C THR A 25 -9.49 -10.68 -23.62
N ASN A 26 -8.61 -11.30 -22.82
CA ASN A 26 -8.12 -12.67 -23.09
C ASN A 26 -9.24 -13.72 -23.19
N ARG A 27 -10.32 -13.54 -22.42
CA ARG A 27 -11.48 -14.43 -22.43
C ARG A 27 -12.27 -14.27 -23.73
N GLU A 28 -12.52 -13.04 -24.16
CA GLU A 28 -13.22 -12.76 -25.41
C GLU A 28 -12.38 -13.15 -26.64
N ILE A 29 -11.04 -12.97 -26.60
CA ILE A 29 -10.14 -13.50 -27.63
C ILE A 29 -10.24 -15.02 -27.68
N ALA A 30 -10.23 -15.69 -26.53
CA ALA A 30 -10.36 -17.14 -26.45
C ALA A 30 -11.70 -17.62 -27.05
N GLU A 31 -12.79 -16.91 -26.77
CA GLU A 31 -14.12 -17.19 -27.34
C GLU A 31 -14.16 -16.96 -28.86
N ARG A 32 -13.68 -15.80 -29.34
CA ARG A 32 -13.66 -15.46 -30.78
C ARG A 32 -12.80 -16.42 -31.60
N LEU A 33 -11.72 -16.91 -31.01
CA LEU A 33 -10.75 -17.78 -31.67
C LEU A 33 -10.97 -19.28 -31.40
N PHE A 34 -12.00 -19.66 -30.64
CA PHE A 34 -12.28 -21.04 -30.22
C PHE A 34 -11.06 -21.72 -29.55
N LEU A 35 -10.37 -21.00 -28.67
CA LEU A 35 -9.21 -21.46 -27.90
C LEU A 35 -9.49 -21.45 -26.40
N SER A 36 -8.64 -22.11 -25.62
CA SER A 36 -8.69 -21.95 -24.16
C SER A 36 -8.02 -20.62 -23.74
N PRO A 37 -8.48 -19.97 -22.65
CA PRO A 37 -7.82 -18.77 -22.11
C PRO A 37 -6.32 -18.99 -21.80
N ASN A 38 -5.95 -20.21 -21.38
CA ASN A 38 -4.56 -20.58 -21.12
C ASN A 38 -3.72 -20.63 -22.41
N THR A 39 -4.32 -21.07 -23.52
CA THR A 39 -3.67 -21.04 -24.84
C THR A 39 -3.40 -19.59 -25.29
N ILE A 40 -4.35 -18.68 -25.06
CA ILE A 40 -4.17 -17.25 -25.35
C ILE A 40 -3.03 -16.64 -24.51
N LYS A 41 -2.98 -16.95 -23.21
CA LYS A 41 -1.86 -16.51 -22.34
C LYS A 41 -0.49 -16.97 -22.87
N VAL A 42 -0.39 -18.21 -23.35
CA VAL A 42 0.86 -18.73 -23.93
C VAL A 42 1.24 -17.99 -25.22
N HIS A 43 0.28 -17.73 -26.11
CA HIS A 43 0.53 -16.97 -27.33
C HIS A 43 0.94 -15.53 -27.04
N LEU A 44 0.27 -14.84 -26.11
CA LEU A 44 0.63 -13.48 -25.72
C LEU A 44 2.05 -13.39 -25.14
N ARG A 45 2.43 -14.35 -24.29
CA ARG A 45 3.81 -14.42 -23.78
C ARG A 45 4.83 -14.56 -24.90
N ASN A 46 4.56 -15.41 -25.90
CA ASN A 46 5.44 -15.58 -27.04
C ASN A 46 5.49 -14.31 -27.90
N ILE A 47 4.35 -13.67 -28.16
CA ILE A 47 4.25 -12.41 -28.91
C ILE A 47 5.07 -11.31 -28.22
N PHE A 48 4.94 -11.19 -26.90
CA PHE A 48 5.68 -10.24 -26.08
C PHE A 48 7.20 -10.47 -26.18
N THR A 49 7.63 -11.73 -26.04
CA THR A 49 9.05 -12.09 -26.16
C THR A 49 9.59 -11.81 -27.56
N LYS A 50 8.84 -12.12 -28.63
CA LYS A 50 9.26 -11.88 -30.02
C LYS A 50 9.43 -10.40 -30.35
N ASN A 51 8.55 -9.56 -29.84
CA ASN A 51 8.53 -8.12 -30.15
C ASN A 51 9.27 -7.26 -29.13
N GLY A 52 9.76 -7.85 -28.03
CA GLY A 52 10.44 -7.10 -26.96
C GLY A 52 9.51 -6.16 -26.20
N VAL A 53 8.21 -6.44 -26.20
CA VAL A 53 7.19 -5.69 -25.46
C VAL A 53 6.79 -6.47 -24.22
N SER A 54 6.40 -5.76 -23.16
CA SER A 54 6.05 -6.34 -21.87
C SER A 54 4.55 -6.19 -21.54
N THR A 55 3.86 -5.29 -22.23
CA THR A 55 2.44 -4.98 -21.99
C THR A 55 1.58 -5.08 -23.24
N ARG A 56 0.28 -5.25 -23.03
CA ARG A 56 -0.73 -5.24 -24.11
C ARG A 56 -0.82 -3.89 -24.80
N THR A 57 -0.64 -2.80 -24.05
CA THR A 57 -0.65 -1.42 -24.57
C THR A 57 0.54 -1.19 -25.50
N GLU A 58 1.74 -1.61 -25.10
CA GLU A 58 2.93 -1.57 -25.96
C GLU A 58 2.73 -2.38 -27.24
N LEU A 59 2.18 -3.59 -27.12
CA LEU A 59 1.87 -4.42 -28.28
C LEU A 59 0.85 -3.75 -29.22
N SER A 60 -0.18 -3.12 -28.66
CA SER A 60 -1.23 -2.44 -29.45
C SER A 60 -0.71 -1.21 -30.16
N MET A 61 0.08 -0.39 -29.46
CA MET A 61 0.73 0.79 -30.04
C MET A 61 1.70 0.39 -31.15
N MET A 62 2.50 -0.67 -30.94
CA MET A 62 3.39 -1.23 -31.95
C MET A 62 2.61 -1.74 -33.17
N ALA A 63 1.51 -2.47 -32.97
CA ALA A 63 0.69 -3.00 -34.07
C ALA A 63 0.07 -1.88 -34.93
N VAL A 64 -0.31 -0.76 -34.31
CA VAL A 64 -0.81 0.43 -35.02
C VAL A 64 0.33 1.14 -35.76
N GLN A 65 1.49 1.31 -35.12
CA GLN A 65 2.65 1.99 -35.69
C GLN A 65 3.28 1.22 -36.87
N GLU A 66 3.36 -0.10 -36.77
CA GLU A 66 3.89 -1.00 -37.81
C GLU A 66 2.86 -1.33 -38.90
N GLY A 67 1.66 -0.74 -38.82
CA GLY A 67 0.62 -0.86 -39.85
C GLY A 67 -0.02 -2.24 -39.95
N TRP A 68 -0.01 -3.02 -38.87
CA TRP A 68 -0.64 -4.35 -38.82
C TRP A 68 -2.17 -4.26 -38.75
N ILE A 69 -2.72 -3.07 -38.48
CA ILE A 69 -4.15 -2.81 -38.29
C ILE A 69 -4.56 -1.53 -39.00
N VAL A 70 -5.68 -1.57 -39.72
CA VAL A 70 -6.33 -0.39 -40.30
C VAL A 70 -7.58 -0.09 -39.47
N LEU A 71 -7.54 0.95 -38.64
CA LEU A 71 -8.71 1.43 -37.91
C LEU A 71 -9.73 1.97 -38.93
N THR A 72 -10.83 1.25 -39.14
CA THR A 72 -11.92 1.70 -40.00
C THR A 72 -12.90 2.51 -39.15
N ASN A 73 -12.82 3.84 -39.27
CA ASN A 73 -13.79 4.89 -38.93
C ASN A 73 -14.68 4.71 -37.68
N ILE A 74 -14.36 5.48 -36.62
CA ILE A 74 -15.35 6.01 -35.67
C ILE A 74 -15.89 7.32 -36.26
N GLU A 75 -16.83 7.22 -37.19
CA GLU A 75 -17.72 8.33 -37.55
C GLU A 75 -19.16 7.84 -37.45
N ASN A 76 -19.95 8.55 -36.64
CA ASN A 76 -21.39 8.43 -36.37
C ASN A 76 -21.79 7.87 -35.01
N GLU A 77 -21.48 8.60 -33.92
CA GLU A 77 -22.35 8.54 -32.73
C GLU A 77 -22.47 9.83 -31.91
N PHE A 78 -21.79 10.92 -32.27
CA PHE A 78 -21.97 12.21 -31.61
C PHE A 78 -22.26 13.32 -32.62
N GLY A 79 -23.51 13.34 -33.10
CA GLY A 79 -24.06 14.49 -33.80
C GLY A 79 -24.33 15.63 -32.82
N VAL A 80 -23.44 16.62 -32.75
CA VAL A 80 -23.72 17.91 -32.12
C VAL A 80 -23.23 19.03 -33.03
N SER A 81 -24.17 19.80 -33.58
CA SER A 81 -23.87 21.04 -34.29
C SER A 81 -23.59 22.15 -33.28
N LEU A 82 -22.52 22.92 -33.49
CA LEU A 82 -22.25 24.15 -32.76
C LEU A 82 -23.28 25.22 -33.14
N GLY A 83 -24.23 25.48 -32.24
CA GLY A 83 -25.19 26.58 -32.30
C GLY A 83 -24.91 27.65 -31.25
N GLU A 84 -25.09 28.91 -31.65
CA GLU A 84 -24.75 30.15 -30.93
C GLU A 84 -25.28 30.24 -29.49
N VAL A 85 -24.44 30.83 -28.61
CA VAL A 85 -24.76 31.19 -27.23
C VAL A 85 -25.60 32.47 -27.22
N GLN A 86 -26.84 32.39 -26.71
CA GLN A 86 -27.64 33.55 -26.30
C GLN A 86 -27.79 33.57 -24.78
N ALA A 87 -27.50 34.72 -24.17
CA ALA A 87 -27.58 34.96 -22.74
C ALA A 87 -29.04 34.97 -22.26
N GLY A 88 -29.33 34.18 -21.23
CA GLY A 88 -30.60 34.15 -20.50
C GLY A 88 -30.35 34.07 -19.00
N GLU A 89 -31.11 34.85 -18.25
CA GLU A 89 -30.98 35.16 -16.82
C GLU A 89 -30.79 33.96 -15.88
N THR A 90 -29.81 34.08 -14.99
CA THR A 90 -29.66 33.21 -13.81
C THR A 90 -30.40 33.82 -12.62
N ASP A 91 -31.45 33.16 -12.17
CA ASP A 91 -32.07 33.41 -10.87
C ASP A 91 -31.08 33.10 -9.73
N ILE A 92 -30.75 34.12 -8.95
CA ILE A 92 -29.91 34.01 -7.75
C ILE A 92 -30.76 33.44 -6.62
N VAL A 93 -30.59 32.14 -6.32
CA VAL A 93 -31.11 31.55 -5.09
C VAL A 93 -30.23 31.99 -3.92
N THR A 94 -30.74 32.88 -3.08
CA THR A 94 -30.12 33.24 -1.79
C THR A 94 -30.46 32.18 -0.74
N PRO A 95 -29.48 31.63 0.01
CA PRO A 95 -29.79 30.73 1.11
C PRO A 95 -30.42 31.51 2.28
N GLN A 96 -31.61 31.09 2.70
CA GLN A 96 -32.30 31.62 3.87
C GLN A 96 -31.61 31.18 5.16
N PHE A 97 -31.19 32.16 5.98
CA PHE A 97 -30.82 31.95 7.37
C PHE A 97 -32.08 31.71 8.21
N ILE A 98 -32.22 30.54 8.83
CA ILE A 98 -33.17 30.31 9.91
C ILE A 98 -32.45 30.60 11.24
N ALA A 99 -32.89 31.66 11.90
CA ALA A 99 -32.56 31.95 13.29
C ALA A 99 -33.69 31.48 14.20
N SER A 100 -33.35 30.77 15.29
CA SER A 100 -33.81 31.11 16.64
C SER A 100 -33.21 30.13 17.66
N TRP A 101 -32.04 30.46 18.21
CA TRP A 101 -31.48 29.77 19.38
C TRP A 101 -31.82 30.57 20.64
N SER A 102 -32.57 29.94 21.55
CA SER A 102 -33.26 30.61 22.67
C SER A 102 -32.32 31.10 23.79
N TRP A 103 -32.57 32.33 24.26
CA TRP A 103 -32.02 33.07 25.41
C TRP A 103 -31.75 32.27 26.71
N ARG A 104 -32.37 31.10 26.92
CA ARG A 104 -32.33 30.36 28.19
C ARG A 104 -31.01 29.68 28.57
N ARG A 105 -29.94 29.80 27.78
CA ARG A 105 -28.59 29.29 28.13
C ARG A 105 -27.61 30.34 28.67
N TRP A 106 -28.01 31.62 28.72
CA TRP A 106 -27.15 32.69 29.29
C TRP A 106 -27.20 32.81 30.81
N ILE A 107 -28.04 32.03 31.51
CA ILE A 107 -28.11 32.04 32.99
C ILE A 107 -27.14 31.01 33.62
N THR A 108 -26.63 30.05 32.85
CA THR A 108 -25.66 29.04 33.34
C THR A 108 -24.18 29.40 33.09
N LEU A 109 -23.90 30.44 32.30
CA LEU A 109 -22.53 30.91 32.02
C LEU A 109 -22.02 32.00 33.00
N SER A 110 -22.89 32.55 33.85
CA SER A 110 -22.50 33.56 34.87
C SER A 110 -22.16 32.98 36.25
N PHE A 111 -22.44 31.70 36.52
CA PHE A 111 -22.05 31.04 37.78
C PHE A 111 -20.67 30.34 37.72
N SER A 112 -20.12 30.05 36.54
CA SER A 112 -18.79 29.42 36.39
C SER A 112 -17.63 30.41 36.47
N PHE A 113 -17.85 31.71 36.23
CA PHE A 113 -16.78 32.71 36.27
C PHE A 113 -16.40 33.13 37.70
N VAL A 114 -17.33 33.03 38.66
CA VAL A 114 -17.08 33.33 40.09
C VAL A 114 -16.39 32.16 40.82
N PHE A 115 -16.60 30.91 40.38
CA PHE A 115 -15.96 29.73 40.98
C PHE A 115 -14.47 29.61 40.63
N ILE A 116 -14.06 30.06 39.44
CA ILE A 116 -12.66 30.04 38.98
C ILE A 116 -11.79 31.04 39.76
N ILE A 117 -12.34 32.16 40.23
CA ILE A 117 -11.60 33.17 41.00
C ILE A 117 -11.36 32.72 42.46
N ILE A 118 -12.24 31.90 43.04
CA ILE A 118 -12.09 31.40 44.42
C ILE A 118 -11.06 30.26 44.53
N VAL A 119 -10.85 29.48 43.45
CA VAL A 119 -9.88 28.37 43.45
C VAL A 119 -8.42 28.84 43.26
N MET A 120 -8.19 30.06 42.76
CA MET A 120 -6.83 30.60 42.56
C MET A 120 -6.15 31.17 43.83
N VAL A 121 -6.81 31.23 44.99
CA VAL A 121 -6.28 31.93 46.20
C VAL A 121 -6.09 31.03 47.43
N LEU A 122 -6.10 29.69 47.31
CA LEU A 122 -5.80 28.80 48.45
C LEU A 122 -4.55 27.92 48.21
N PRO A 123 -3.63 27.82 49.20
CA PRO A 123 -2.39 27.06 49.05
C PRO A 123 -2.66 25.55 49.06
N GLY A 124 -1.86 24.83 48.28
CA GLY A 124 -2.07 23.42 47.93
C GLY A 124 -2.19 22.45 49.09
N LEU A 125 -3.18 21.57 48.99
CA LEU A 125 -3.25 20.28 49.68
C LEU A 125 -3.04 19.16 48.65
N PRO A 126 -2.36 18.06 49.01
CA PRO A 126 -2.02 17.02 48.06
C PRO A 126 -3.27 16.18 47.75
N VAL A 127 -3.76 16.26 46.52
CA VAL A 127 -4.87 15.41 46.04
C VAL A 127 -4.29 14.28 45.20
N ARG A 128 -4.59 13.07 45.66
CA ARG A 128 -4.32 11.77 45.01
C ARG A 128 -5.15 11.71 43.72
N GLN A 129 -4.50 11.69 42.56
CA GLN A 129 -5.18 11.57 41.27
C GLN A 129 -5.71 10.14 41.07
N VAL A 130 -7.02 10.01 40.88
CA VAL A 130 -7.64 8.92 40.13
C VAL A 130 -7.87 9.48 38.72
N ALA A 131 -7.11 8.98 37.74
CA ALA A 131 -7.24 9.37 36.35
C ALA A 131 -8.25 8.47 35.62
N SER A 132 -9.19 9.07 34.90
CA SER A 132 -9.95 8.43 33.82
C SER A 132 -9.15 8.56 32.52
N THR A 133 -8.81 7.43 31.90
CA THR A 133 -7.93 7.34 30.72
C THR A 133 -8.72 7.21 29.42
N GLY A 134 -8.48 8.12 28.47
CA GLY A 134 -8.54 7.84 27.03
C GLY A 134 -7.19 7.25 26.56
N PRO A 135 -7.10 6.65 25.34
CA PRO A 135 -5.97 5.81 24.92
C PRO A 135 -4.70 6.58 24.50
N GLY A 136 -4.46 7.77 25.05
CA GLY A 136 -3.33 8.64 24.68
C GLY A 136 -2.10 8.58 25.61
N GLN A 137 -2.04 7.70 26.61
CA GLN A 137 -0.86 7.54 27.47
C GLN A 137 -0.72 6.08 27.96
N ILE A 138 -0.01 5.25 27.18
CA ILE A 138 0.43 3.89 27.58
C ILE A 138 1.98 3.83 27.58
N PHE A 139 2.65 4.90 27.99
CA PHE A 139 4.10 4.88 28.16
C PHE A 139 4.45 5.47 29.52
N GLY A 140 4.68 4.59 30.50
CA GLY A 140 5.48 4.94 31.67
C GLY A 140 6.94 5.16 31.24
N PRO A 141 7.75 5.91 32.01
CA PRO A 141 9.16 6.10 31.65
C PRO A 141 9.88 4.75 31.70
N ALA A 142 10.51 4.38 30.59
CA ALA A 142 11.35 3.20 30.48
C ALA A 142 12.70 3.42 31.22
N PRO A 143 13.34 2.36 31.76
CA PRO A 143 14.68 2.47 32.31
C PRO A 143 15.71 2.67 31.20
N GLU A 144 16.76 3.46 31.48
CA GLU A 144 17.92 3.61 30.60
C GLU A 144 18.64 2.26 30.40
N ILE A 145 18.75 1.81 29.15
CA ILE A 145 19.66 0.71 28.76
C ILE A 145 20.83 1.31 27.97
N PRO A 146 22.08 1.14 28.43
CA PRO A 146 23.25 1.59 27.70
C PRO A 146 23.63 0.60 26.58
N GLY A 147 23.93 1.14 25.41
CA GLY A 147 24.65 0.45 24.34
C GLY A 147 23.87 0.34 23.03
N GLN A 148 24.21 1.19 22.06
CA GLN A 148 23.93 0.93 20.65
C GLN A 148 24.61 -0.39 20.26
N GLY A 149 23.81 -1.42 19.97
CA GLY A 149 24.26 -2.66 19.37
C GLY A 149 23.89 -2.69 17.90
N GLN A 150 24.88 -2.44 17.03
CA GLN A 150 24.92 -2.88 15.62
C GLN A 150 24.44 -4.34 15.54
N SER A 151 23.32 -4.63 14.87
CA SER A 151 23.07 -4.73 13.41
C SER A 151 23.69 -5.98 12.79
N ASP A 152 22.86 -6.78 12.11
CA ASP A 152 23.23 -7.69 11.01
C ASP A 152 24.56 -8.44 11.18
N ALA A 153 24.51 -9.59 11.87
CA ALA A 153 25.68 -10.40 12.18
C ALA A 153 26.52 -10.83 10.95
N ASP A 154 25.92 -10.78 9.74
CA ASP A 154 26.54 -11.23 8.49
C ASP A 154 26.78 -10.09 7.47
N GLY A 155 26.35 -8.86 7.75
CA GLY A 155 26.49 -7.70 6.84
C GLY A 155 25.75 -7.83 5.50
N ARG A 156 24.65 -8.59 5.47
CA ARG A 156 23.81 -8.82 4.28
C ARG A 156 22.94 -7.62 3.91
N TRP A 157 22.47 -6.89 4.90
CA TRP A 157 21.70 -5.67 4.74
C TRP A 157 22.63 -4.51 4.41
N LYS A 158 22.31 -3.81 3.34
CA LYS A 158 23.04 -2.64 2.87
C LYS A 158 22.21 -1.40 3.17
N GLU A 159 22.86 -0.38 3.72
CA GLU A 159 22.25 0.92 3.91
C GLU A 159 22.23 1.69 2.58
N GLY A 160 21.05 2.18 2.21
CA GLY A 160 20.83 3.10 1.10
C GLY A 160 20.89 4.56 1.54
N ALA A 161 20.63 5.49 0.62
CA ALA A 161 20.50 6.89 0.96
C ALA A 161 19.35 7.07 1.98
N PRO A 162 19.56 7.84 3.06
CA PRO A 162 18.56 7.99 4.10
C PRO A 162 17.36 8.76 3.58
N LEU A 163 16.16 8.37 4.04
CA LEU A 163 14.91 9.08 3.77
C LEU A 163 15.08 10.58 4.15
N PRO A 164 14.66 11.54 3.30
CA PRO A 164 14.93 12.96 3.56
C PRO A 164 14.28 13.49 4.84
N VAL A 165 13.13 12.93 5.22
CA VAL A 165 12.40 13.27 6.45
C VAL A 165 12.10 12.01 7.22
N ARG A 166 12.47 11.97 8.50
CA ARG A 166 12.15 10.88 9.43
C ARG A 166 10.64 10.72 9.55
N ARG A 167 10.11 9.53 9.25
CA ARG A 167 8.68 9.24 9.39
C ARG A 167 8.35 7.75 9.38
N ALA A 168 7.15 7.42 9.86
CA ALA A 168 6.58 6.08 9.91
C ALA A 168 5.13 6.06 9.37
N GLY A 169 4.54 4.87 9.23
CA GLY A 169 3.14 4.71 8.83
C GLY A 169 2.85 5.29 7.44
N MET A 170 3.82 5.14 6.53
CA MET A 170 3.80 5.69 5.18
C MET A 170 3.20 4.68 4.20
N GLY A 171 2.57 5.18 3.13
CA GLY A 171 2.28 4.36 1.96
C GLY A 171 3.55 4.18 1.13
N VAL A 172 3.83 2.95 0.71
CA VAL A 172 5.00 2.63 -0.11
C VAL A 172 4.61 1.76 -1.29
N ALA A 173 4.88 2.23 -2.50
CA ALA A 173 4.70 1.46 -3.73
C ALA A 173 5.99 1.48 -4.55
N SER A 174 6.36 0.34 -5.14
CA SER A 174 7.45 0.26 -6.11
C SER A 174 6.91 0.20 -7.54
N LEU A 175 7.49 0.99 -8.43
CA LEU A 175 7.10 1.10 -9.83
C LEU A 175 8.31 1.60 -10.63
N ASP A 176 8.61 0.93 -11.75
CA ASP A 176 9.62 1.33 -12.74
C ASP A 176 11.00 1.75 -12.18
N GLY A 177 11.53 0.97 -11.23
CA GLY A 177 12.84 1.20 -10.64
C GLY A 177 12.86 2.31 -9.59
N LYS A 178 11.69 2.79 -9.20
CA LYS A 178 11.51 3.80 -8.15
C LYS A 178 10.59 3.27 -7.05
N ALA A 179 10.73 3.83 -5.86
CA ALA A 179 9.79 3.63 -4.76
C ALA A 179 9.18 4.97 -4.35
N TYR A 180 7.87 5.01 -4.21
CA TYR A 180 7.09 6.20 -3.91
C TYR A 180 6.61 6.15 -2.46
N ILE A 181 7.10 7.08 -1.65
CA ILE A 181 6.90 7.10 -0.20
C ILE A 181 5.95 8.24 0.14
N ILE A 182 4.69 7.88 0.37
CA ILE A 182 3.56 8.81 0.45
C ILE A 182 3.11 9.00 1.90
N GLY A 183 3.01 10.27 2.30
CA GLY A 183 2.48 10.68 3.58
C GLY A 183 3.24 10.07 4.75
N GLY A 184 2.50 9.72 5.80
CA GLY A 184 3.05 9.17 7.04
C GLY A 184 3.00 10.17 8.19
N ILE A 185 3.69 9.80 9.27
CA ILE A 185 3.70 10.53 10.54
C ILE A 185 5.16 10.85 10.89
N ASN A 186 5.42 12.10 11.23
CA ASN A 186 6.70 12.59 11.70
C ASN A 186 6.54 13.38 13.01
N ALA A 187 7.61 14.03 13.47
CA ALA A 187 7.61 14.80 14.71
C ALA A 187 6.61 15.97 14.72
N GLU A 188 6.24 16.48 13.54
CA GLU A 188 5.27 17.57 13.38
C GLU A 188 3.82 17.08 13.20
N GLY A 189 3.58 15.78 13.10
CA GLY A 189 2.25 15.18 12.90
C GLY A 189 2.15 14.41 11.58
N THR A 190 0.95 14.36 10.99
CA THR A 190 0.76 13.74 9.67
C THR A 190 1.33 14.65 8.58
N THR A 191 1.84 14.05 7.50
CA THR A 191 2.43 14.80 6.38
C THR A 191 1.77 14.46 5.05
N ALA A 192 1.79 15.43 4.14
CA ALA A 192 1.36 15.28 2.74
C ALA A 192 2.53 14.92 1.81
N ARG A 193 3.72 14.70 2.35
CA ARG A 193 4.97 14.59 1.59
C ARG A 193 4.97 13.38 0.65
N THR A 194 5.55 13.58 -0.53
CA THR A 194 5.86 12.54 -1.51
C THR A 194 7.37 12.55 -1.72
N ASP A 195 8.06 11.52 -1.22
CA ASP A 195 9.46 11.31 -1.59
C ASP A 195 9.57 10.11 -2.50
N ILE A 196 10.39 10.21 -3.53
CA ILE A 196 10.59 9.19 -4.53
C ILE A 196 12.05 8.76 -4.45
N TYR A 197 12.25 7.48 -4.20
CA TYR A 197 13.55 6.86 -4.12
C TYR A 197 13.89 6.21 -5.45
N ASP A 198 14.91 6.71 -6.12
CA ASP A 198 15.47 6.09 -7.30
C ASP A 198 16.40 4.95 -6.89
N ILE A 199 15.95 3.73 -7.13
CA ILE A 199 16.62 2.52 -6.64
C ILE A 199 17.94 2.30 -7.37
N ILE A 200 18.03 2.73 -8.64
CA ILE A 200 19.20 2.54 -9.50
C ILE A 200 20.33 3.50 -9.10
N THR A 201 19.99 4.77 -8.87
CA THR A 201 20.95 5.82 -8.52
C THR A 201 21.16 5.98 -7.02
N ASN A 202 20.36 5.31 -6.20
CA ASN A 202 20.37 5.43 -4.74
C ASN A 202 20.20 6.88 -4.29
N ALA A 203 19.22 7.57 -4.87
CA ALA A 203 18.99 9.00 -4.65
C ALA A 203 17.52 9.29 -4.38
N TRP A 204 17.26 10.40 -3.69
CA TRP A 204 15.93 10.86 -3.38
C TRP A 204 15.56 12.09 -4.20
N GLU A 205 14.33 12.10 -4.69
CA GLU A 205 13.67 13.28 -5.25
C GLU A 205 12.37 13.53 -4.49
N THR A 206 11.90 14.78 -4.48
CA THR A 206 10.61 15.13 -3.87
C THR A 206 9.62 15.36 -4.99
N GLY A 207 8.52 14.60 -4.98
CA GLY A 207 7.40 14.77 -5.90
C GLY A 207 6.35 15.73 -5.34
N GLN A 208 5.33 16.00 -6.14
CA GLN A 208 4.18 16.80 -5.75
C GLN A 208 3.53 16.23 -4.48
N PRO A 209 3.29 17.06 -3.44
CA PRO A 209 2.68 16.59 -2.21
C PRO A 209 1.25 16.14 -2.46
N ARG A 210 0.83 15.10 -1.73
CA ARG A 210 -0.56 14.66 -1.68
C ARG A 210 -1.46 15.84 -1.25
N PRO A 211 -2.67 16.00 -1.80
CA PRO A 211 -3.58 17.09 -1.42
C PRO A 211 -3.94 17.14 0.08
N VAL A 212 -3.79 16.03 0.81
CA VAL A 212 -4.12 15.92 2.24
C VAL A 212 -2.99 15.22 2.98
N ALA A 213 -2.67 15.69 4.19
CA ALA A 213 -1.64 15.14 5.06
C ALA A 213 -2.20 14.01 5.93
N LEU A 214 -1.88 12.75 5.59
CA LEU A 214 -2.39 11.57 6.30
C LEU A 214 -1.26 10.57 6.56
N GLY A 215 -1.42 9.78 7.61
CA GLY A 215 -0.56 8.65 7.97
C GLY A 215 -1.35 7.38 8.23
N ASN A 216 -0.63 6.32 8.64
CA ASN A 216 -1.17 4.97 8.83
C ASN A 216 -1.95 4.51 7.61
N LEU A 217 -1.31 4.56 6.45
CA LEU A 217 -1.89 4.23 5.16
C LEU A 217 -0.94 3.32 4.40
N GLU A 218 -1.45 2.63 3.39
CA GLU A 218 -0.64 1.84 2.47
C GLU A 218 -0.82 2.36 1.03
N ALA A 219 0.09 1.98 0.15
CA ALA A 219 0.04 2.34 -1.27
C ALA A 219 0.43 1.13 -2.11
N VAL A 220 -0.12 1.02 -3.31
CA VAL A 220 0.25 -0.01 -4.27
C VAL A 220 0.44 0.59 -5.65
N ALA A 221 1.29 -0.03 -6.47
CA ALA A 221 1.36 0.31 -7.89
C ALA A 221 0.14 -0.27 -8.59
N LEU A 222 -0.56 0.54 -9.39
CA LEU A 222 -1.74 0.13 -10.14
C LEU A 222 -1.74 0.84 -11.50
N SER A 223 -1.71 0.07 -12.58
CA SER A 223 -1.78 0.57 -13.96
C SER A 223 -0.80 1.72 -14.25
N GLY A 224 0.46 1.58 -13.81
CA GLY A 224 1.53 2.59 -14.01
C GLY A 224 1.42 3.84 -13.12
N ASN A 225 0.56 3.82 -12.11
CA ASN A 225 0.36 4.89 -11.14
C ASN A 225 0.49 4.35 -9.71
N VAL A 226 0.48 5.26 -8.72
CA VAL A 226 0.50 4.90 -7.30
C VAL A 226 -0.86 5.16 -6.68
N PHE A 227 -1.53 4.11 -6.25
CA PHE A 227 -2.88 4.13 -5.68
C PHE A 227 -2.83 4.21 -4.15
N VAL A 228 -3.48 5.21 -3.57
CA VAL A 228 -3.37 5.55 -2.14
C VAL A 228 -4.76 5.82 -1.54
N PRO A 229 -5.42 4.79 -0.96
CA PRO A 229 -6.74 4.94 -0.38
C PRO A 229 -6.71 5.50 1.05
N GLY A 230 -7.60 6.44 1.41
CA GLY A 230 -7.81 6.83 2.81
C GLY A 230 -6.56 7.26 3.60
N GLY A 231 -6.48 6.82 4.86
CA GLY A 231 -5.48 7.22 5.85
C GLY A 231 -6.10 8.05 6.99
N CYS A 232 -5.35 8.24 8.08
CA CYS A 232 -5.78 9.01 9.25
C CYS A 232 -5.03 10.34 9.32
N ASP A 233 -5.72 11.39 9.79
CA ASP A 233 -5.08 12.65 10.17
C ASP A 233 -4.44 12.56 11.57
N SER A 234 -3.92 13.69 12.07
CA SER A 234 -3.28 13.77 13.38
C SER A 234 -4.22 13.47 14.55
N ASP A 235 -5.53 13.64 14.36
CA ASP A 235 -6.57 13.40 15.37
C ASP A 235 -7.12 11.97 15.28
N TRP A 236 -6.48 11.09 14.49
CA TRP A 236 -6.91 9.72 14.21
C TRP A 236 -8.28 9.63 13.55
N ILE A 237 -8.70 10.69 12.85
CA ILE A 237 -9.93 10.68 12.06
C ILE A 237 -9.60 10.08 10.69
N PRO A 238 -10.18 8.92 10.35
CA PRO A 238 -9.94 8.30 9.06
C PRO A 238 -10.64 9.05 7.94
N GLN A 239 -10.05 8.97 6.76
CA GLN A 239 -10.56 9.54 5.52
C GLN A 239 -10.91 8.43 4.53
N ASN A 240 -11.85 8.70 3.62
CA ASN A 240 -12.23 7.75 2.56
C ASN A 240 -11.71 8.15 1.17
N ALA A 241 -11.15 9.36 1.01
CA ALA A 241 -10.69 9.84 -0.28
C ALA A 241 -9.52 9.00 -0.82
N VAL A 242 -9.69 8.48 -2.03
CA VAL A 242 -8.68 7.71 -2.74
C VAL A 242 -7.92 8.61 -3.69
N HIS A 243 -6.60 8.68 -3.52
CA HIS A 243 -5.72 9.51 -4.31
C HIS A 243 -4.83 8.65 -5.19
N ILE A 244 -4.72 9.01 -6.47
CA ILE A 244 -3.83 8.38 -7.43
C ILE A 244 -2.75 9.37 -7.81
N TYR A 245 -1.50 9.04 -7.51
CA TYR A 245 -0.34 9.79 -7.97
C TYR A 245 0.11 9.27 -9.33
N LYS A 246 0.31 10.20 -10.27
CA LYS A 246 0.73 9.95 -11.65
C LYS A 246 2.18 10.36 -11.81
N PRO A 247 3.15 9.42 -11.74
CA PRO A 247 4.57 9.78 -11.76
C PRO A 247 5.02 10.48 -13.04
N GLN A 248 4.39 10.19 -14.18
CA GLN A 248 4.79 10.72 -15.48
C GLN A 248 4.50 12.23 -15.60
N THR A 249 3.50 12.72 -14.86
CA THR A 249 3.09 14.13 -14.87
C THR A 249 3.33 14.84 -13.55
N ASP A 250 3.79 14.12 -12.52
CA ASP A 250 3.94 14.61 -11.15
C ASP A 250 2.66 15.27 -10.61
N THR A 251 1.52 14.58 -10.76
CA THR A 251 0.21 15.10 -10.35
C THR A 251 -0.60 14.08 -9.58
N TRP A 252 -1.56 14.59 -8.81
CA TRP A 252 -2.53 13.81 -8.08
C TRP A 252 -3.90 13.90 -8.74
N THR A 253 -4.60 12.77 -8.77
CA THR A 253 -5.99 12.66 -9.21
C THR A 253 -6.79 11.89 -8.16
N LEU A 254 -8.12 11.97 -8.24
CA LEU A 254 -9.03 11.23 -7.36
C LEU A 254 -9.62 10.04 -8.12
N ALA A 255 -9.80 8.93 -7.39
CA ALA A 255 -10.66 7.82 -7.79
C ALA A 255 -11.93 7.80 -6.93
N VAL A 256 -12.84 6.86 -7.15
CA VAL A 256 -13.99 6.67 -6.27
C VAL A 256 -13.53 6.50 -4.81
N PRO A 257 -14.18 7.18 -3.84
CA PRO A 257 -13.80 7.06 -2.44
C PRO A 257 -14.07 5.64 -1.91
N LEU A 258 -13.35 5.26 -0.85
CA LEU A 258 -13.64 4.05 -0.10
C LEU A 258 -15.11 4.04 0.36
N PRO A 259 -15.77 2.87 0.41
CA PRO A 259 -17.14 2.74 0.91
C PRO A 259 -17.33 3.26 2.34
N GLN A 260 -16.27 3.27 3.14
CA GLN A 260 -16.20 3.94 4.44
C GLN A 260 -14.79 4.49 4.72
N PRO A 261 -14.64 5.51 5.58
CA PRO A 261 -13.32 6.03 5.96
C PRO A 261 -12.49 4.98 6.70
N LEU A 262 -11.23 4.77 6.28
CA LEU A 262 -10.33 3.80 6.89
C LEU A 262 -8.88 4.28 6.93
N CYS A 263 -8.15 3.81 7.95
CA CYS A 263 -6.69 3.82 8.00
C CYS A 263 -6.20 2.51 8.65
N ALA A 264 -4.88 2.29 8.70
CA ALA A 264 -4.26 1.10 9.27
C ALA A 264 -4.77 -0.23 8.68
N TYR A 265 -5.30 -0.20 7.46
CA TYR A 265 -5.69 -1.37 6.69
C TYR A 265 -4.46 -2.02 6.04
N ALA A 266 -4.61 -3.27 5.61
CA ALA A 266 -3.65 -3.92 4.73
C ALA A 266 -4.10 -3.80 3.27
N LEU A 267 -3.16 -3.68 2.34
CA LEU A 267 -3.41 -3.43 0.92
C LEU A 267 -2.54 -4.33 0.04
N ALA A 268 -3.13 -4.88 -1.01
CA ALA A 268 -2.40 -5.63 -2.03
C ALA A 268 -2.97 -5.39 -3.43
N GLU A 269 -2.10 -5.30 -4.43
CA GLU A 269 -2.50 -5.38 -5.83
C GLU A 269 -2.45 -6.84 -6.28
N PHE A 270 -3.50 -7.30 -6.96
CA PHE A 270 -3.54 -8.61 -7.60
C PHE A 270 -4.40 -8.56 -8.87
N GLN A 271 -3.82 -8.97 -9.99
CA GLN A 271 -4.49 -9.02 -11.29
C GLN A 271 -5.16 -7.69 -11.68
N GLU A 272 -4.43 -6.59 -11.53
CA GLU A 272 -4.87 -5.22 -11.84
C GLU A 272 -6.05 -4.76 -10.99
N LYS A 273 -6.28 -5.39 -9.84
CA LYS A 273 -7.27 -4.97 -8.83
C LYS A 273 -6.59 -4.72 -7.51
N VAL A 274 -7.19 -3.88 -6.67
CA VAL A 274 -6.65 -3.57 -5.34
C VAL A 274 -7.55 -4.17 -4.27
N TYR A 275 -6.96 -4.99 -3.41
CA TYR A 275 -7.64 -5.64 -2.29
C TYR A 275 -7.24 -4.97 -0.99
N LEU A 276 -8.23 -4.58 -0.19
CA LEU A 276 -8.07 -3.90 1.08
C LEU A 276 -8.72 -4.72 2.19
N PHE A 277 -7.99 -4.94 3.29
CA PHE A 277 -8.46 -5.74 4.42
C PHE A 277 -8.31 -5.04 5.77
N GLY A 278 -9.35 -5.18 6.60
CA GLY A 278 -9.37 -4.70 7.97
C GLY A 278 -9.20 -3.19 8.10
N GLY A 279 -8.50 -2.77 9.16
CA GLY A 279 -8.20 -1.37 9.46
C GLY A 279 -9.12 -0.73 10.50
N TRP A 280 -8.85 0.54 10.78
CA TRP A 280 -9.51 1.39 11.77
C TRP A 280 -10.50 2.35 11.10
N ASN A 281 -11.75 2.37 11.57
CA ASN A 281 -12.83 3.18 11.00
C ASN A 281 -13.19 4.45 11.81
N GLY A 282 -12.40 4.78 12.84
CA GLY A 282 -12.65 5.92 13.73
C GLY A 282 -13.20 5.51 15.10
N ASP A 283 -13.79 4.31 15.19
CA ASP A 283 -14.38 3.77 16.41
C ASP A 283 -13.75 2.43 16.84
N THR A 284 -13.52 1.54 15.86
CA THR A 284 -13.05 0.18 16.12
C THR A 284 -12.17 -0.35 14.99
N TYR A 285 -11.40 -1.40 15.31
CA TYR A 285 -10.77 -2.22 14.28
C TYR A 285 -11.82 -3.11 13.62
N THR A 286 -11.66 -3.33 12.33
CA THR A 286 -12.68 -3.98 11.49
C THR A 286 -12.17 -5.31 10.94
N ALA A 287 -13.11 -6.19 10.62
CA ALA A 287 -12.89 -7.38 9.82
C ALA A 287 -13.68 -7.18 8.52
N LEU A 288 -13.20 -6.29 7.67
CA LEU A 288 -13.80 -5.98 6.37
C LEU A 288 -12.88 -6.42 5.24
N GLY A 289 -13.45 -6.61 4.06
CA GLY A 289 -12.73 -6.80 2.82
C GLY A 289 -13.39 -5.98 1.72
N PHE A 290 -12.58 -5.22 0.99
CA PHE A 290 -12.99 -4.53 -0.23
C PHE A 290 -12.06 -4.88 -1.37
N VAL A 291 -12.59 -4.89 -2.60
CA VAL A 291 -11.78 -4.90 -3.81
C VAL A 291 -12.21 -3.77 -4.73
N TYR A 292 -11.23 -3.05 -5.24
CA TYR A 292 -11.37 -1.98 -6.21
C TYR A 292 -11.09 -2.51 -7.61
N ASP A 293 -12.00 -2.21 -8.53
CA ASP A 293 -11.82 -2.44 -9.95
C ASP A 293 -11.50 -1.10 -10.66
N PRO A 294 -10.26 -0.90 -11.18
CA PRO A 294 -9.91 0.34 -11.86
C PRO A 294 -10.60 0.54 -13.21
N VAL A 295 -11.18 -0.50 -13.80
CA VAL A 295 -11.92 -0.39 -15.07
C VAL A 295 -13.31 0.21 -14.81
N GLU A 296 -13.94 -0.23 -13.72
CA GLU A 296 -15.27 0.26 -13.32
C GLU A 296 -15.19 1.52 -12.45
N ASP A 297 -14.00 1.84 -11.90
CA ASP A 297 -13.79 2.85 -10.86
C ASP A 297 -14.81 2.67 -9.73
N ASP A 298 -14.88 1.43 -9.22
CA ASP A 298 -15.82 1.05 -8.16
C ASP A 298 -15.19 0.10 -7.13
N TRP A 299 -15.73 0.18 -5.91
CA TRP A 299 -15.40 -0.71 -4.80
C TRP A 299 -16.55 -1.69 -4.56
N ARG A 300 -16.22 -2.97 -4.47
CA ARG A 300 -17.17 -4.00 -4.01
C ARG A 300 -16.72 -4.61 -2.68
N SER A 301 -17.68 -4.94 -1.83
CA SER A 301 -17.45 -5.79 -0.67
C SER A 301 -17.15 -7.21 -1.12
N ILE A 302 -16.21 -7.84 -0.43
CA ILE A 302 -15.85 -9.26 -0.57
C ILE A 302 -16.00 -9.94 0.79
N ALA A 303 -15.82 -11.26 0.84
CA ALA A 303 -15.88 -12.01 2.09
C ALA A 303 -14.93 -11.38 3.13
N PRO A 304 -15.41 -11.13 4.36
CA PRO A 304 -14.59 -10.53 5.40
C PRO A 304 -13.60 -11.55 5.99
N PRO A 305 -12.42 -11.11 6.44
CA PRO A 305 -11.53 -11.96 7.24
C PRO A 305 -12.21 -12.36 8.56
N THR A 306 -11.70 -13.39 9.23
CA THR A 306 -12.34 -13.91 10.45
C THR A 306 -12.01 -13.11 11.72
N VAL A 307 -10.91 -12.34 11.69
CA VAL A 307 -10.42 -11.59 12.85
C VAL A 307 -10.40 -10.10 12.57
N VAL A 308 -10.96 -9.30 13.50
CA VAL A 308 -10.85 -7.83 13.46
C VAL A 308 -9.42 -7.41 13.74
N ARG A 309 -8.80 -6.67 12.82
CA ARG A 309 -7.44 -6.15 13.02
C ARG A 309 -7.10 -5.00 12.09
N GLY A 310 -6.14 -4.19 12.51
CA GLY A 310 -5.41 -3.25 11.66
C GLY A 310 -3.91 -3.43 11.83
N PHE A 311 -3.10 -2.66 11.13
CA PHE A 311 -1.63 -2.67 11.21
C PHE A 311 -0.98 -4.03 10.92
N GLY A 312 -1.70 -4.91 10.23
CA GLY A 312 -1.11 -6.07 9.54
C GLY A 312 -0.70 -5.65 8.13
N GLY A 313 -0.19 -6.60 7.35
CA GLY A 313 0.12 -6.35 5.93
C GLY A 313 -0.46 -7.44 5.04
N ALA A 314 -0.59 -7.13 3.75
CA ALA A 314 -1.06 -8.07 2.74
C ALA A 314 0.02 -8.33 1.69
N ALA A 315 0.07 -9.56 1.19
CA ALA A 315 1.02 -9.93 0.15
C ALA A 315 0.49 -11.05 -0.74
N VAL A 316 0.92 -11.05 -2.00
CA VAL A 316 0.44 -11.98 -3.02
C VAL A 316 1.49 -13.04 -3.30
N ILE A 317 1.07 -14.31 -3.31
CA ILE A 317 1.85 -15.40 -3.90
C ILE A 317 0.92 -16.23 -4.77
N GLY A 318 1.30 -16.40 -6.04
CA GLY A 318 0.51 -17.18 -6.99
C GLY A 318 -0.84 -16.52 -7.24
N ASP A 319 -1.91 -17.24 -6.93
CA ASP A 319 -3.31 -16.81 -7.06
C ASP A 319 -3.95 -16.43 -5.71
N ARG A 320 -3.17 -16.32 -4.64
CA ARG A 320 -3.67 -16.10 -3.28
C ARG A 320 -3.13 -14.83 -2.66
N ILE A 321 -3.95 -14.22 -1.81
CA ILE A 321 -3.60 -13.00 -1.07
C ILE A 321 -3.54 -13.33 0.42
N PHE A 322 -2.36 -13.17 1.02
CA PHE A 322 -2.12 -13.43 2.44
C PHE A 322 -2.35 -12.15 3.22
N TYR A 323 -3.10 -12.23 4.32
CA TYR A 323 -3.27 -11.17 5.31
C TYR A 323 -2.63 -11.62 6.62
N ILE A 324 -1.62 -10.87 7.08
CA ILE A 324 -0.69 -11.33 8.10
C ILE A 324 -0.60 -10.33 9.26
N GLY A 325 -0.58 -10.86 10.48
CA GLY A 325 -0.30 -10.13 11.71
C GLY A 325 -1.34 -9.06 12.06
N GLY A 326 -0.87 -8.01 12.73
CA GLY A 326 -1.68 -6.84 13.07
C GLY A 326 -2.03 -6.73 14.55
N PHE A 327 -3.03 -5.90 14.84
CA PHE A 327 -3.46 -5.53 16.18
C PHE A 327 -4.99 -5.43 16.23
N ASP A 328 -5.61 -6.05 17.23
CA ASP A 328 -7.07 -6.14 17.39
C ASP A 328 -7.67 -5.07 18.32
N GLY A 329 -6.86 -4.11 18.78
CA GLY A 329 -7.25 -3.14 19.82
C GLY A 329 -6.87 -3.56 21.23
N ARG A 330 -6.42 -4.80 21.44
CA ARG A 330 -6.02 -5.33 22.75
C ARG A 330 -4.62 -5.94 22.74
N ARG A 331 -4.27 -6.67 21.69
CA ARG A 331 -3.00 -7.38 21.56
C ARG A 331 -2.53 -7.44 20.11
N GLU A 332 -1.23 -7.62 19.95
CA GLU A 332 -0.63 -7.95 18.66
C GLU A 332 -0.98 -9.40 18.28
N LEU A 333 -1.05 -9.67 16.98
CA LEU A 333 -1.49 -10.93 16.40
C LEU A 333 -0.38 -11.57 15.58
N ASP A 334 -0.31 -12.90 15.64
CA ASP A 334 0.51 -13.78 14.79
C ASP A 334 -0.33 -14.43 13.67
N ASN A 335 -1.61 -14.10 13.59
CA ASN A 335 -2.57 -14.67 12.66
C ASN A 335 -2.09 -14.53 11.21
N CYS A 336 -2.37 -15.58 10.44
CA CYS A 336 -2.16 -15.65 9.01
C CYS A 336 -3.46 -16.18 8.39
N GLU A 337 -4.06 -15.41 7.50
CA GLU A 337 -5.24 -15.82 6.73
C GLU A 337 -4.95 -15.63 5.24
N VAL A 338 -5.49 -16.50 4.40
CA VAL A 338 -5.29 -16.52 2.95
C VAL A 338 -6.63 -16.36 2.28
N TYR A 339 -6.76 -15.34 1.44
CA TYR A 339 -7.94 -15.07 0.66
C TYR A 339 -7.78 -15.63 -0.76
N SER A 340 -8.80 -16.34 -1.25
CA SER A 340 -8.96 -16.78 -2.64
C SER A 340 -9.89 -15.82 -3.38
N PRO A 341 -9.38 -14.98 -4.30
CA PRO A 341 -10.24 -14.09 -5.08
C PRO A 341 -11.17 -14.80 -6.07
N GLU A 342 -10.84 -16.05 -6.47
CA GLU A 342 -11.67 -16.87 -7.36
C GLU A 342 -12.92 -17.38 -6.63
N ASP A 343 -12.75 -17.83 -5.39
CA ASP A 343 -13.82 -18.43 -4.60
C ASP A 343 -14.53 -17.43 -3.68
N ASP A 344 -13.94 -16.26 -3.45
CA ASP A 344 -14.37 -15.29 -2.43
C ASP A 344 -14.42 -15.91 -1.03
N GLU A 345 -13.35 -16.66 -0.68
CA GLU A 345 -13.25 -17.41 0.58
C GLU A 345 -11.91 -17.19 1.28
N TRP A 346 -11.92 -17.42 2.60
CA TRP A 346 -10.74 -17.33 3.46
C TRP A 346 -10.35 -18.69 4.03
N GLU A 347 -9.05 -18.96 4.03
CA GLU A 347 -8.43 -20.10 4.67
C GLU A 347 -7.43 -19.63 5.75
N VAL A 348 -7.20 -20.46 6.77
CA VAL A 348 -6.17 -20.17 7.79
C VAL A 348 -4.82 -20.71 7.30
N CYS A 349 -3.77 -19.89 7.36
CA CYS A 349 -2.38 -20.33 7.18
C CYS A 349 -1.65 -20.47 8.53
N PRO A 350 -0.52 -21.20 8.56
CA PRO A 350 0.31 -21.29 9.76
C PRO A 350 0.63 -19.90 10.34
N PRO A 351 0.50 -19.70 11.66
CA PRO A 351 0.75 -18.39 12.28
C PRO A 351 2.24 -18.04 12.26
N MET A 352 2.54 -16.73 12.31
CA MET A 352 3.90 -16.23 12.50
C MET A 352 4.53 -16.78 13.79
N LEU A 353 5.86 -16.72 13.88
CA LEU A 353 6.61 -17.15 15.07
C LEU A 353 6.40 -16.19 16.25
N GLN A 354 6.09 -14.92 15.98
CA GLN A 354 5.82 -13.91 16.99
C GLN A 354 4.66 -12.99 16.59
N PRO A 355 3.73 -12.68 17.51
CA PRO A 355 2.67 -11.71 17.24
C PRO A 355 3.23 -10.30 17.09
N ARG A 356 2.87 -9.62 15.99
CA ARG A 356 3.37 -8.27 15.67
C ARG A 356 2.32 -7.45 14.94
N GLY A 357 2.16 -6.20 15.37
CA GLY A 357 1.49 -5.12 14.64
C GLY A 357 2.49 -4.08 14.15
N GLY A 358 2.06 -3.26 13.19
CA GLY A 358 2.89 -2.22 12.58
C GLY A 358 4.02 -2.81 11.74
N ILE A 359 3.75 -3.95 11.09
CA ILE A 359 4.72 -4.68 10.26
C ILE A 359 4.76 -4.13 8.84
N GLY A 360 5.90 -4.27 8.17
CA GLY A 360 5.99 -4.20 6.72
C GLY A 360 5.95 -5.61 6.14
N VAL A 361 5.18 -5.82 5.06
CA VAL A 361 5.07 -7.13 4.40
C VAL A 361 5.40 -6.97 2.92
N ALA A 362 6.19 -7.90 2.38
CA ALA A 362 6.47 -7.95 0.95
C ALA A 362 6.62 -9.39 0.48
N ALA A 363 6.32 -9.66 -0.79
CA ALA A 363 6.52 -10.96 -1.41
C ALA A 363 7.50 -10.89 -2.58
N THR A 364 8.41 -11.85 -2.63
CA THR A 364 9.30 -12.05 -3.78
C THR A 364 9.78 -13.49 -3.83
N THR A 365 10.14 -13.99 -5.01
CA THR A 365 10.70 -15.34 -5.19
C THR A 365 9.83 -16.46 -4.58
N GLY A 366 8.51 -16.29 -4.58
CA GLY A 366 7.57 -17.27 -4.02
C GLY A 366 7.56 -17.35 -2.49
N ARG A 367 8.08 -16.33 -1.80
CA ARG A 367 8.13 -16.23 -0.33
C ARG A 367 7.56 -14.89 0.12
N ILE A 368 7.03 -14.86 1.33
CA ILE A 368 6.61 -13.63 2.01
C ILE A 368 7.64 -13.29 3.08
N TYR A 369 7.90 -12.00 3.24
CA TYR A 369 8.80 -11.43 4.22
C TYR A 369 8.02 -10.48 5.12
N VAL A 370 8.12 -10.68 6.44
CA VAL A 370 7.54 -9.83 7.47
C VAL A 370 8.66 -9.12 8.21
N LEU A 371 8.62 -7.79 8.17
CA LEU A 371 9.70 -6.90 8.54
C LEU A 371 9.25 -5.94 9.63
N GLY A 372 10.10 -5.75 10.63
CA GLY A 372 9.82 -4.81 11.70
C GLY A 372 8.61 -5.23 12.56
N GLY A 373 7.89 -4.22 13.04
CA GLY A 373 6.75 -4.36 13.95
C GLY A 373 7.17 -4.62 15.40
N GLY A 374 6.17 -4.88 16.25
CA GLY A 374 6.39 -5.12 17.68
C GLY A 374 6.20 -3.87 18.51
N TRP A 375 4.97 -3.62 18.96
CA TRP A 375 4.61 -2.53 19.87
C TRP A 375 4.77 -2.90 21.34
N SER A 376 4.41 -4.14 21.68
CA SER A 376 4.47 -4.68 23.03
C SER A 376 5.70 -5.54 23.28
N SER A 377 6.42 -5.93 22.23
CA SER A 377 7.62 -6.76 22.29
C SER A 377 8.72 -6.19 21.42
N PHE A 378 9.98 -6.36 21.85
CA PHE A 378 11.12 -6.01 21.03
C PHE A 378 11.24 -6.95 19.82
N LEU A 379 11.64 -6.36 18.69
CA LEU A 379 12.03 -7.04 17.48
C LEU A 379 13.42 -7.66 17.66
N GLY A 380 13.48 -8.99 17.67
CA GLY A 380 14.74 -9.73 17.61
C GLY A 380 15.13 -10.16 16.19
N PHE A 381 14.14 -10.33 15.31
CA PHE A 381 14.31 -10.88 13.98
C PHE A 381 13.17 -10.49 13.03
N ASN A 382 13.45 -10.52 11.73
CA ASN A 382 12.43 -10.55 10.69
C ASN A 382 11.99 -11.99 10.46
N GLU A 383 10.89 -12.22 9.75
CA GLU A 383 10.43 -13.57 9.43
C GLU A 383 10.17 -13.73 7.95
N GLN A 384 10.34 -14.94 7.45
CA GLN A 384 9.95 -15.29 6.09
C GLN A 384 9.04 -16.52 6.10
N PHE A 385 8.02 -16.52 5.25
CA PHE A 385 7.13 -17.64 5.02
C PHE A 385 7.44 -18.33 3.70
N SER A 386 7.43 -19.66 3.75
CA SER A 386 7.64 -20.54 2.61
C SER A 386 6.37 -21.34 2.37
N PRO A 387 5.59 -21.03 1.31
CA PRO A 387 4.37 -21.76 0.99
C PRO A 387 4.62 -23.23 0.65
N GLU A 388 5.77 -23.57 0.07
CA GLU A 388 6.12 -24.94 -0.35
C GLU A 388 6.08 -25.95 0.80
N ASN A 389 6.45 -25.53 2.00
CA ASN A 389 6.43 -26.35 3.21
C ASN A 389 5.50 -25.81 4.31
N GLY A 390 4.81 -24.69 4.05
CA GLY A 390 3.89 -24.06 5.00
C GLY A 390 4.57 -23.65 6.31
N GLN A 391 5.77 -23.08 6.25
CA GLN A 391 6.53 -22.75 7.45
C GLN A 391 7.06 -21.32 7.46
N TRP A 392 6.99 -20.73 8.66
CA TRP A 392 7.70 -19.51 9.02
C TRP A 392 9.09 -19.83 9.53
N THR A 393 10.08 -19.06 9.10
CA THR A 393 11.47 -19.16 9.55
C THR A 393 12.02 -17.79 9.88
N VAL A 394 12.93 -17.75 10.84
CA VAL A 394 13.66 -16.55 11.23
C VAL A 394 14.50 -16.03 10.04
N MET A 395 14.46 -14.71 9.84
CA MET A 395 15.30 -13.93 8.96
C MET A 395 16.04 -12.88 9.79
N ASP A 396 17.29 -12.63 9.44
CA ASP A 396 18.11 -11.58 10.02
C ASP A 396 17.46 -10.18 9.89
N THR A 397 17.75 -9.32 10.86
CA THR A 397 17.28 -7.93 10.88
C THR A 397 18.47 -6.97 10.96
N PRO A 398 18.45 -5.85 10.20
CA PRO A 398 19.47 -4.81 10.32
C PRO A 398 19.32 -4.02 11.63
N MET A 399 18.15 -4.10 12.28
CA MET A 399 17.83 -3.38 13.50
C MET A 399 17.18 -4.30 14.53
N VAL A 400 17.70 -4.28 15.75
CA VAL A 400 17.15 -5.00 16.92
C VAL A 400 16.53 -3.98 17.87
N GLY A 401 15.46 -4.36 18.56
CA GLY A 401 14.77 -3.49 19.50
C GLY A 401 13.45 -2.99 18.93
N GLU A 402 13.35 -1.71 18.59
CA GLU A 402 12.10 -1.11 18.13
C GLU A 402 12.21 -0.63 16.69
N TRP A 403 11.41 -1.22 15.79
CA TRP A 403 11.34 -0.80 14.40
C TRP A 403 9.93 -1.01 13.84
N ARG A 404 9.07 -0.04 14.14
CA ARG A 404 7.60 -0.13 13.97
C ARG A 404 7.13 0.70 12.79
N ASN A 405 6.02 0.29 12.18
CA ASN A 405 5.32 1.02 11.12
C ASN A 405 6.26 1.39 9.96
N VAL A 406 7.07 0.42 9.55
CA VAL A 406 8.06 0.54 8.48
C VAL A 406 7.38 0.47 7.12
N GLY A 407 7.96 1.12 6.12
CA GLY A 407 7.60 0.88 4.72
C GLY A 407 8.42 -0.30 4.19
N ALA A 408 7.78 -1.27 3.55
CA ALA A 408 8.47 -2.41 2.93
C ALA A 408 8.05 -2.54 1.47
N PHE A 409 9.00 -2.84 0.58
CA PHE A 409 8.71 -3.12 -0.82
C PHE A 409 9.78 -4.00 -1.45
N VAL A 410 9.48 -4.55 -2.62
CA VAL A 410 10.40 -5.34 -3.41
C VAL A 410 10.71 -4.61 -4.71
N TRP A 411 11.96 -4.72 -5.14
CA TRP A 411 12.37 -4.44 -6.50
C TRP A 411 13.28 -5.56 -6.99
N GLU A 412 12.87 -6.20 -8.09
CA GLU A 412 13.48 -7.43 -8.61
C GLU A 412 13.65 -8.52 -7.53
N ARG A 413 14.89 -8.71 -7.05
CA ARG A 413 15.29 -9.72 -6.05
C ARG A 413 15.72 -9.10 -4.73
N SER A 414 15.52 -7.81 -4.57
CA SER A 414 15.92 -7.07 -3.39
C SER A 414 14.70 -6.65 -2.59
N LEU A 415 14.79 -6.87 -1.29
CA LEU A 415 13.82 -6.42 -0.31
C LEU A 415 14.32 -5.12 0.30
N TYR A 416 13.46 -4.11 0.34
CA TYR A 416 13.76 -2.80 0.89
C TYR A 416 12.88 -2.51 2.09
N VAL A 417 13.46 -1.85 3.10
CA VAL A 417 12.73 -1.36 4.28
C VAL A 417 13.14 0.07 4.55
N ILE A 418 12.15 0.95 4.69
CA ILE A 418 12.34 2.40 4.79
C ILE A 418 11.62 2.97 6.00
N GLY A 419 12.30 3.88 6.69
CA GLY A 419 11.77 4.70 7.78
C GLY A 419 11.32 3.86 8.97
N GLY A 420 10.16 4.21 9.51
CA GLY A 420 9.59 3.60 10.70
C GLY A 420 9.86 4.40 11.97
N TRP A 421 9.51 3.83 13.10
CA TRP A 421 9.62 4.44 14.41
C TRP A 421 10.33 3.48 15.37
N GLY A 422 11.32 4.00 16.10
CA GLY A 422 12.12 3.20 17.03
C GLY A 422 12.63 4.03 18.21
N GLY A 423 12.49 3.50 19.42
CA GLY A 423 12.83 4.21 20.65
C GLY A 423 11.92 5.42 20.82
N SER A 424 12.51 6.61 20.94
CA SER A 424 11.77 7.87 21.11
C SER A 424 11.65 8.69 19.83
N ASP A 425 12.11 8.20 18.66
CA ASP A 425 12.21 9.01 17.45
C ASP A 425 11.78 8.26 16.18
N PHE A 426 11.34 9.05 15.19
CA PHE A 426 11.12 8.57 13.84
C PHE A 426 12.47 8.32 13.15
N LEU A 427 12.48 7.32 12.29
CA LEU A 427 13.67 6.87 11.59
C LEU A 427 13.64 7.33 10.14
N ASN A 428 14.82 7.51 9.58
CA ASN A 428 15.02 7.78 8.16
C ASN A 428 15.92 6.73 7.49
N LEU A 429 16.02 5.56 8.08
CA LEU A 429 16.86 4.48 7.61
C LEU A 429 16.28 3.88 6.32
N THR A 430 17.16 3.55 5.38
CA THR A 430 16.83 2.81 4.16
C THR A 430 17.73 1.59 4.14
N TYR A 431 17.16 0.40 4.26
CA TYR A 431 17.91 -0.85 4.19
C TYR A 431 17.46 -1.68 3.00
N ALA A 432 18.40 -2.37 2.37
CA ALA A 432 18.15 -3.29 1.28
C ALA A 432 18.88 -4.61 1.52
N VAL A 433 18.24 -5.73 1.22
CA VAL A 433 18.86 -7.06 1.24
C VAL A 433 18.51 -7.82 -0.02
N GLU A 434 19.52 -8.45 -0.62
CA GLU A 434 19.31 -9.33 -1.76
C GLU A 434 18.79 -10.70 -1.28
N ILE A 435 17.61 -11.05 -1.74
CA ILE A 435 16.94 -12.32 -1.49
C ILE A 435 17.28 -13.24 -2.67
N MET A 436 18.43 -13.91 -2.54
CA MET A 436 19.06 -14.89 -3.46
C MET A 436 20.10 -14.36 -4.47
N PRO A 437 21.40 -14.45 -4.14
CA PRO A 437 22.40 -14.89 -5.10
C PRO A 437 22.52 -16.41 -4.98
N PHE A 438 22.23 -17.18 -6.03
CA PHE A 438 22.70 -18.57 -6.05
C PHE A 438 24.22 -18.55 -5.80
N ARG A 439 24.69 -19.19 -4.72
CA ARG A 439 26.11 -19.60 -4.67
C ARG A 439 26.24 -20.80 -5.58
N VAL A 440 26.57 -20.55 -6.85
CA VAL A 440 27.04 -21.63 -7.74
C VAL A 440 28.37 -22.11 -7.15
N PHE A 441 28.35 -23.23 -6.42
CA PHE A 441 29.55 -24.00 -6.17
C PHE A 441 29.95 -24.65 -7.49
N MET A 442 30.88 -24.03 -8.23
CA MET A 442 31.60 -24.74 -9.27
C MET A 442 32.56 -25.71 -8.55
N PRO A 443 32.40 -27.04 -8.68
CA PRO A 443 33.42 -27.96 -8.20
C PRO A 443 34.67 -27.68 -9.04
N GLY A 444 35.69 -27.08 -8.43
CA GLY A 444 36.98 -26.94 -9.07
C GLY A 444 37.50 -28.34 -9.37
N THR A 445 37.51 -28.73 -10.64
CA THR A 445 38.29 -29.89 -11.06
C THR A 445 39.75 -29.52 -10.94
N PHE A 446 40.35 -29.77 -9.78
CA PHE A 446 41.80 -29.79 -9.64
C PHE A 446 42.31 -30.93 -10.51
N ARG A 447 42.82 -30.60 -11.71
CA ARG A 447 43.80 -31.47 -12.36
C ARG A 447 45.09 -31.30 -11.58
N THR A 448 45.41 -32.28 -10.75
CA THR A 448 46.79 -32.43 -10.27
C THR A 448 47.69 -32.80 -11.45
N PRO A 449 48.91 -32.24 -11.52
CA PRO A 449 49.82 -32.33 -12.66
C PRO A 449 50.34 -33.74 -12.96
#